data_AF-X1USB5-F1
#
_entry.id   AF-X1USB5-F1
#
_cell.length_a   1.000
_cell.length_b   1.000
_cell.length_c   1.000
_cell.angle_alpha   90.00
_cell.angle_beta   90.00
_cell.angle_gamma   90.00
#
_symmetry.space_group_name_H-M   'P 1'
#
loop_
_entity.id
_entity.type
_entity.pdbx_description
1 polymer ?
#
loop_
_entity_poly.entity_id
_entity_poly.type
_entity_poly.pdbx_seq_one_letter_code
_entity_poly.pdbx_strand_id
1 'polypeptide(L)'
;MLAYILRRFVIMIPTLLIASALIFTIIELPPGDYLESYIAELKAQGESVDQAQIEFLRQEYGFDKPVLERYFSWLWGFTQGDFGYSFEY
;
A
#
# COMPACT_ATOMS: atom_id res chain seq x y z
N MET A 1 21.13 -31.45 2.04
CA MET A 1 20.91 -30.17 2.75
C MET A 1 20.56 -29.02 1.82
N LEU A 2 21.36 -28.70 0.78
CA LEU A 2 21.13 -27.52 -0.09
C LEU A 2 19.80 -27.57 -0.88
N ALA A 3 19.43 -28.73 -1.44
CA ALA A 3 18.14 -28.93 -2.12
C ALA A 3 16.93 -28.80 -1.17
N TYR A 4 17.09 -29.19 0.10
CA TYR A 4 16.05 -29.02 1.11
C TYR A 4 15.84 -27.54 1.48
N ILE A 5 16.93 -26.78 1.59
CA ILE A 5 16.89 -25.33 1.82
C ILE A 5 16.23 -24.62 0.64
N LEU A 6 16.65 -24.90 -0.60
CA LEU A 6 16.03 -24.32 -1.80
C LEU A 6 14.54 -24.63 -1.91
N ARG A 7 14.14 -25.87 -1.66
CA ARG A 7 12.72 -26.26 -1.65
C ARG A 7 11.94 -25.47 -0.60
N ARG A 8 12.53 -25.21 0.56
CA ARG A 8 11.92 -24.41 1.62
C ARG A 8 11.75 -22.95 1.22
N PHE A 9 12.75 -22.34 0.59
CA PHE A 9 12.65 -20.98 0.04
C PHE A 9 11.58 -20.86 -1.03
N VAL A 10 11.53 -21.81 -1.98
CA VAL A 10 10.52 -21.82 -3.05
C VAL A 10 9.10 -21.96 -2.49
N ILE A 11 8.92 -22.69 -1.39
CA ILE A 11 7.61 -22.79 -0.73
C ILE A 11 7.30 -21.53 0.09
N MET A 12 8.29 -20.89 0.72
CA MET A 12 8.08 -19.69 1.53
C MET A 12 7.64 -18.47 0.71
N ILE A 13 8.20 -18.28 -0.49
CA ILE A 13 7.87 -17.15 -1.37
C ILE A 13 6.36 -17.05 -1.63
N PRO A 14 5.67 -18.08 -2.16
CA PRO A 14 4.24 -18.01 -2.40
C PRO A 14 3.43 -17.85 -1.11
N THR A 15 3.84 -18.43 0.01
CA THR A 15 3.14 -18.22 1.29
C THR A 15 3.21 -16.75 1.73
N LEU A 16 4.37 -16.12 1.60
CA LEU A 16 4.57 -14.70 1.90
C LEU A 16 3.79 -13.81 0.93
N LEU A 17 3.79 -14.14 -0.36
CA LEU A 17 3.00 -13.41 -1.36
C LEU A 17 1.50 -13.47 -1.04
N ILE A 18 0.96 -14.66 -0.77
CA ILE A 18 -0.45 -14.84 -0.40
C ILE A 18 -0.77 -14.08 0.89
N ALA A 19 0.06 -14.20 1.92
CA ALA A 19 -0.14 -13.46 3.18
C ALA A 19 -0.10 -11.94 2.96
N SER A 20 0.86 -11.44 2.17
CA SER A 20 0.97 -10.01 1.86
C SER A 20 -0.24 -9.50 1.08
N ALA A 21 -0.71 -10.24 0.08
CA ALA A 21 -1.88 -9.87 -0.71
C ALA A 21 -3.16 -9.87 0.14
N LEU A 22 -3.30 -10.83 1.06
CA LEU A 22 -4.40 -10.87 2.02
C LEU A 22 -4.39 -9.65 2.95
N ILE A 23 -3.24 -9.32 3.53
CA ILE A 23 -3.09 -8.14 4.40
C ILE A 23 -3.40 -6.87 3.62
N PHE A 24 -2.86 -6.73 2.42
CA PHE A 24 -3.09 -5.58 1.53
C PHE A 24 -4.59 -5.41 1.24
N THR A 25 -5.26 -6.50 0.87
CA THR A 25 -6.71 -6.51 0.64
C THR A 25 -7.48 -6.12 1.91
N ILE A 26 -7.09 -6.63 3.09
CA ILE A 26 -7.76 -6.31 4.36
C ILE A 26 -7.63 -4.84 4.72
N ILE A 27 -6.44 -4.25 4.53
CA ILE A 27 -6.19 -2.84 4.81
C ILE A 27 -6.98 -1.93 3.85
N GLU A 28 -7.26 -2.41 2.64
CA GLU A 28 -7.99 -1.67 1.60
C GLU A 28 -9.50 -1.98 1.53
N LEU A 29 -9.99 -2.90 2.36
CA LEU A 29 -11.43 -3.17 2.48
C LEU A 29 -12.26 -1.94 2.91
N PRO A 30 -11.78 -1.03 3.78
CA PRO A 30 -12.51 0.18 4.10
C PRO A 30 -12.75 1.01 2.82
N PRO A 31 -13.99 1.45 2.57
CA PRO A 31 -14.27 2.36 1.46
C PRO A 31 -13.67 3.73 1.76
N GLY A 32 -12.65 4.10 0.99
CA GLY A 32 -11.91 5.36 1.12
C GLY A 32 -10.41 5.13 1.07
N ASP A 33 -9.67 5.99 0.36
CA ASP A 33 -8.21 5.97 0.43
C ASP A 33 -7.72 6.63 1.73
N TYR A 34 -6.47 6.36 2.10
CA TYR A 34 -5.87 6.95 3.32
C TYR A 34 -6.00 8.49 3.32
N LEU A 35 -5.85 9.12 2.16
CA LEU A 35 -6.00 10.56 1.99
C LEU A 35 -7.43 11.02 2.31
N GLU A 36 -8.46 10.33 1.84
CA GLU A 36 -9.87 10.65 2.09
C GLU A 36 -10.19 10.55 3.58
N SER A 37 -9.70 9.51 4.26
CA SER A 37 -9.84 9.41 5.72
C SER A 37 -9.12 10.54 6.46
N TYR A 38 -7.91 10.89 6.05
CA TYR A 38 -7.13 11.97 6.65
C TYR A 38 -7.77 13.34 6.42
N ILE A 39 -8.31 13.59 5.23
CA ILE A 39 -9.02 14.82 4.88
C ILE A 39 -10.35 14.92 5.64
N ALA A 40 -11.08 13.81 5.77
CA ALA A 40 -12.30 13.78 6.57
C ALA A 40 -12.01 14.17 8.02
N GLU A 41 -10.86 13.73 8.55
CA GLU A 41 -10.39 14.13 9.88
C GLU A 41 -10.00 15.62 9.96
N LEU A 42 -9.19 16.13 9.01
CA LEU A 42 -8.82 17.56 8.98
C LEU A 42 -10.04 18.47 8.82
N LYS A 43 -11.00 18.11 7.96
CA LYS A 43 -12.27 18.82 7.81
C LYS A 43 -13.09 18.78 9.10
N ALA A 44 -13.09 17.66 9.83
CA ALA A 44 -13.76 17.54 11.12
C ALA A 44 -13.09 18.42 12.21
N GLN A 45 -11.79 18.67 12.09
CA GLN A 45 -11.03 19.58 12.96
C GLN A 45 -11.20 21.07 12.57
N GLY A 46 -11.89 21.36 11.46
CA GLY A 46 -12.17 22.72 10.99
C GLY A 46 -11.08 23.33 10.08
N GLU A 47 -10.11 22.53 9.63
CA GLU A 47 -9.12 22.96 8.64
C GLU A 47 -9.67 22.88 7.21
N SER A 48 -9.44 23.94 6.44
CA SER A 48 -9.78 23.98 5.02
C SER A 48 -8.67 23.33 4.20
N VAL A 49 -8.85 22.07 3.82
CA VAL A 49 -7.93 21.39 2.90
C VAL A 49 -8.24 21.78 1.46
N ASP A 50 -7.24 22.27 0.72
CA ASP A 50 -7.36 22.62 -0.70
C ASP A 50 -7.56 21.34 -1.54
N GLN A 51 -8.72 21.24 -2.17
CA GLN A 51 -9.12 20.08 -2.99
C GLN A 51 -8.18 19.85 -4.18
N ALA A 52 -7.61 20.92 -4.74
CA ALA A 52 -6.67 20.79 -5.86
C ALA A 52 -5.35 20.14 -5.42
N GLN A 53 -4.88 20.46 -4.21
CA GLN A 53 -3.70 19.82 -3.61
C GLN A 53 -3.94 18.34 -3.32
N ILE A 54 -5.16 17.98 -2.89
CA ILE A 54 -5.55 16.59 -2.63
C ILE A 54 -5.50 15.75 -3.91
N GLU A 55 -6.09 16.23 -5.00
CA GLU A 55 -6.10 15.50 -6.27
C GLU A 55 -4.68 15.34 -6.84
N PHE A 56 -3.83 16.35 -6.67
CA PHE A 56 -2.42 16.26 -7.01
C PHE A 56 -1.71 15.17 -6.20
N LEU A 57 -1.90 15.14 -4.87
CA LEU A 57 -1.30 14.12 -4.01
C LEU A 57 -1.86 12.72 -4.31
N ARG A 58 -3.16 12.61 -4.65
CA ARG A 58 -3.79 11.35 -5.03
C ARG A 58 -3.14 10.75 -6.28
N GLN A 59 -2.84 11.58 -7.28
CA GLN A 59 -2.13 11.15 -8.48
C GLN A 59 -0.67 10.79 -8.18
N GLU A 60 0.03 11.61 -7.40
CA GLU A 60 1.45 11.41 -7.08
C GLU A 60 1.68 10.11 -6.30
N TYR A 61 0.86 9.85 -5.27
CA TYR A 61 0.94 8.62 -4.48
C TYR A 61 0.28 7.40 -5.14
N GLY A 62 -0.38 7.60 -6.28
CA GLY A 62 -0.99 6.52 -7.05
C GLY A 62 -2.21 5.89 -6.39
N PHE A 63 -2.88 6.59 -5.48
CA PHE A 63 -4.16 6.15 -4.88
C PHE A 63 -5.30 6.05 -5.91
N ASP A 64 -5.12 6.67 -7.09
CA ASP A 64 -6.02 6.55 -8.25
C ASP A 64 -5.88 5.20 -8.99
N LYS A 65 -4.83 4.43 -8.73
CA LYS A 65 -4.57 3.16 -9.43
C LYS A 65 -5.32 1.99 -8.79
N PRO A 66 -5.71 0.97 -9.59
CA PRO A 66 -6.28 -0.27 -9.07
C PRO A 66 -5.40 -0.91 -7.99
N VAL A 67 -6.05 -1.55 -7.00
CA VAL A 67 -5.41 -2.28 -5.90
C VAL A 67 -4.29 -3.20 -6.37
N LEU A 68 -4.53 -3.94 -7.46
CA LEU A 68 -3.54 -4.84 -8.05
C LEU A 68 -2.29 -4.09 -8.53
N GLU A 69 -2.45 -2.94 -9.19
CA GLU A 69 -1.31 -2.13 -9.66
C GLU A 69 -0.51 -1.57 -8.47
N ARG A 70 -1.19 -1.09 -7.43
CA ARG A 70 -0.53 -0.61 -6.20
C ARG A 70 0.23 -1.74 -5.50
N TYR A 71 -0.35 -2.94 -5.42
CA TYR A 71 0.31 -4.12 -4.86
C TYR A 71 1.57 -4.51 -5.65
N PHE A 72 1.49 -4.58 -6.98
CA PHE A 72 2.66 -4.92 -7.81
C PHE A 72 3.74 -3.84 -7.75
N SER A 73 3.37 -2.56 -7.75
CA SER A 73 4.31 -1.45 -7.59
C SER A 73 5.03 -1.50 -6.24
N TRP A 74 4.28 -1.75 -5.16
CA TRP A 74 4.83 -1.93 -3.82
C TRP A 74 5.74 -3.17 -3.74
N LEU A 75 5.30 -4.31 -4.29
CA LEU A 75 6.07 -5.54 -4.31
C LEU A 75 7.40 -5.36 -5.06
N TRP A 76 7.37 -4.65 -6.19
CA TRP A 76 8.57 -4.32 -6.97
C TRP A 76 9.52 -3.41 -6.17
N GLY A 77 9.01 -2.34 -5.56
CA GLY A 77 9.80 -1.47 -4.68
C GLY A 77 10.42 -2.25 -3.51
N PHE A 78 9.65 -3.12 -2.88
CA PHE A 78 10.11 -3.96 -1.76
C PHE A 78 11.28 -4.85 -2.16
N THR A 79 11.26 -5.42 -3.36
CA THR A 79 12.39 -6.21 -3.88
C THR A 79 13.65 -5.37 -4.16
N GLN A 80 13.50 -4.06 -4.33
CA GLN A 80 14.60 -3.10 -4.49
C GLN A 80 15.04 -2.44 -3.17
N GLY A 81 14.40 -2.80 -2.04
CA GLY A 81 14.66 -2.20 -0.73
C GLY A 81 13.90 -0.90 -0.46
N ASP A 82 12.95 -0.53 -1.33
CA ASP A 82 12.01 0.57 -1.12
C ASP A 82 10.75 0.05 -0.41
N PHE A 83 10.53 0.50 0.82
CA PHE A 83 9.39 0.07 1.65
C PHE A 83 8.14 0.95 1.43
N GLY A 84 8.23 1.97 0.58
CA GLY A 84 7.18 2.96 0.36
C GLY A 84 7.20 4.10 1.39
N TYR A 85 6.16 4.93 1.33
CA TYR A 85 6.01 6.10 2.20
C TYR A 85 5.17 5.78 3.45
N SER A 86 5.68 6.12 4.63
CA SER A 86 4.90 6.16 5.88
C SER A 86 4.22 7.52 6.01
N PHE A 87 2.92 7.52 6.27
CA PHE A 87 2.16 8.74 6.51
C PHE A 87 1.94 9.03 8.01
N GLU A 88 2.37 8.12 8.89
CA GLU A 88 2.50 8.41 10.33
C GLU A 88 3.87 9.04 10.61
N TYR A 89 3.85 10.25 11.19
CA TYR A 89 4.99 10.96 11.80
C TYR A 89 4.65 11.34 13.24
#